data_AF-A0A949ZD37-F1
#
_entry.id   AF-A0A949ZD37-F1
#
_cell.length_a   1.000
_cell.length_b   1.000
_cell.length_c   1.000
_cell.angle_alpha   90.00
_cell.angle_beta   90.00
_cell.angle_gamma   90.00
#
_symmetry.space_group_name_H-M   'P 1'
#
loop_
_entity.id
_entity.type
_entity.pdbx_description
1 polymer ?
#
loop_
_entity_poly.entity_id
_entity_poly.type
_entity_poly.pdbx_seq_one_letter_code
_entity_poly.pdbx_strand_id
1 'polypeptide(L)'
;MRSTVELQLPLDDGAAGLLARQRIDHLRGVAGLDQGALVRLARTFPSLAAIYGATESELAAAVGDVSAARIRWFLDAPLDTRLLAAATSPAAQAA
;
A
#
# COMPACT_ATOMS: atom_id res chain seq x y z
N MET A 1 10.17 -35.48 -6.92
CA MET A 1 8.88 -34.85 -7.31
C MET A 1 8.78 -33.51 -6.59
N ARG A 2 8.70 -32.39 -7.31
CA ARG A 2 8.38 -31.07 -6.73
C ARG A 2 6.86 -30.95 -6.76
N SER A 3 6.22 -30.94 -5.60
CA SER A 3 4.80 -30.62 -5.50
C SER A 3 4.65 -29.11 -5.54
N THR A 4 4.01 -28.58 -6.57
CA THR A 4 3.60 -27.17 -6.63
C THR A 4 2.48 -26.98 -5.60
N VAL A 5 2.72 -26.14 -4.60
CA VAL A 5 1.68 -25.74 -3.64
C VAL A 5 0.90 -24.59 -4.27
N GLU A 6 -0.29 -24.90 -4.80
CA GLU A 6 -1.24 -23.87 -5.22
C GLU A 6 -1.88 -23.27 -3.96
N LEU A 7 -1.42 -22.08 -3.56
CA LEU A 7 -2.02 -21.31 -2.48
C LEU A 7 -3.37 -20.76 -2.98
N GLN A 8 -4.46 -21.48 -2.70
CA GLN A 8 -5.79 -20.91 -2.83
C GLN A 8 -5.97 -19.82 -1.77
N LEU A 9 -6.02 -18.56 -2.21
CA LEU A 9 -6.42 -17.45 -1.36
C LEU A 9 -7.91 -17.60 -1.04
N PRO A 10 -8.32 -17.52 0.24
CA PRO A 10 -9.73 -17.47 0.61
C PRO A 10 -10.27 -16.10 0.18
N LEU A 11 -10.81 -16.04 -1.03
CA LEU A 11 -11.45 -14.87 -1.59
C LEU A 11 -12.97 -15.00 -1.42
N ASP A 12 -13.44 -15.11 -0.18
CA ASP A 12 -14.84 -14.75 0.06
C ASP A 12 -15.00 -13.22 -0.02
N ASP A 13 -16.21 -12.75 -0.31
CA ASP A 13 -16.48 -11.32 -0.53
C ASP A 13 -16.07 -10.45 0.69
N GLY A 14 -16.09 -11.04 1.89
CA GLY A 14 -15.65 -10.40 3.13
C GLY A 14 -14.13 -10.18 3.18
N ALA A 15 -13.34 -11.20 2.87
CA ALA A 15 -11.88 -11.13 2.85
C ALA A 15 -11.36 -10.16 1.79
N ALA A 16 -11.98 -10.13 0.61
CA ALA A 16 -11.64 -9.20 -0.46
C ALA A 16 -11.87 -7.73 -0.03
N GLY A 17 -13.00 -7.45 0.64
CA GLY A 17 -13.32 -6.13 1.16
C GLY A 17 -12.35 -5.65 2.25
N LEU A 18 -11.98 -6.54 3.17
CA LEU A 18 -11.00 -6.24 4.22
C LEU A 18 -9.61 -5.94 3.64
N LEU A 19 -9.16 -6.74 2.66
CA LEU A 19 -7.90 -6.50 1.97
C LEU A 19 -7.90 -5.16 1.23
N ALA A 20 -8.99 -4.84 0.52
CA ALA A 20 -9.13 -3.56 -0.15
C ALA A 20 -9.04 -2.40 0.85
N ARG A 21 -9.68 -2.54 2.02
CA ARG A 21 -9.65 -1.52 3.07
C ARG A 21 -8.25 -1.31 3.64
N GLN A 22 -7.57 -2.39 4.02
CA GLN A 22 -6.19 -2.33 4.54
C GLN A 22 -5.24 -1.64 3.56
N ARG A 23 -5.39 -1.92 2.27
CA ARG A 23 -4.57 -1.31 1.22
C ARG A 23 -4.84 0.19 1.05
N ILE A 24 -6.10 0.62 1.13
CA ILE A 24 -6.45 2.05 1.12
C ILE A 24 -5.91 2.75 2.37
N ASP A 25 -6.02 2.11 3.53
CA ASP A 25 -5.51 2.69 4.78
C ASP A 25 -3.97 2.76 4.79
N HIS A 26 -3.28 1.82 4.13
CA HIS A 26 -1.85 1.90 3.89
C HIS A 26 -1.45 3.12 3.03
N LEU A 27 -2.18 3.37 1.94
CA LEU A 27 -1.95 4.55 1.09
C LEU A 27 -2.27 5.87 1.82
N ARG A 28 -3.28 5.88 2.71
CA ARG A 28 -3.57 7.01 3.62
C ARG A 28 -2.43 7.29 4.60
N GLY A 29 -1.67 6.27 4.98
CA GLY A 29 -0.52 6.40 5.87
C GLY A 29 0.67 7.12 5.25
N VAL A 30 0.66 7.37 3.93
CA VAL A 30 1.72 8.13 3.26
C VAL A 30 1.69 9.57 3.77
N ALA A 31 2.74 9.96 4.49
CA ALA A 31 2.85 11.29 5.08
C ALA A 31 2.69 12.37 4.00
N GLY A 32 1.67 13.23 4.19
CA GLY A 32 1.41 14.34 3.28
C GLY A 32 0.58 14.00 2.05
N LEU A 33 -0.07 12.82 1.99
CA LEU A 33 -1.28 12.64 1.18
C LEU A 33 -2.50 13.13 1.95
N ASP A 34 -3.19 14.12 1.41
CA ASP A 34 -4.50 14.52 1.91
C ASP A 34 -5.63 13.68 1.28
N GLN A 35 -6.83 13.81 1.85
CA GLN A 35 -8.03 13.14 1.35
C GLN A 35 -8.36 13.51 -0.10
N GLY A 36 -8.04 14.74 -0.53
CA GLY A 36 -8.26 15.19 -1.91
C GLY A 36 -7.33 14.50 -2.89
N ALA A 37 -6.07 14.29 -2.54
CA ALA A 37 -5.09 13.54 -3.32
C ALA A 37 -5.53 12.09 -3.51
N LEU A 38 -6.04 11.44 -2.46
CA LEU A 38 -6.59 10.09 -2.55
C LEU A 38 -7.79 10.01 -3.50
N VAL A 39 -8.70 10.98 -3.44
CA VAL A 39 -9.85 11.05 -4.36
C VAL A 39 -9.38 11.26 -5.80
N ARG A 40 -8.36 12.09 -6.04
CA ARG A 40 -7.80 12.28 -7.38
C ARG A 40 -7.16 10.99 -7.90
N LEU A 41 -6.36 10.30 -7.09
CA LEU A 41 -5.80 9.00 -7.46
C LEU A 41 -6.87 7.97 -7.82
N ALA A 42 -7.92 7.85 -7.00
CA ALA A 42 -9.02 6.92 -7.23
C ALA A 42 -9.84 7.25 -8.49
N ARG A 43 -9.85 8.50 -8.94
CA ARG A 43 -10.48 8.92 -10.19
C ARG A 43 -9.60 8.68 -11.41
N THR A 44 -8.28 8.81 -11.25
CA THR A 44 -7.32 8.68 -12.36
C THR A 44 -6.90 7.24 -12.62
N PHE A 45 -6.72 6.43 -11.58
CA PHE A 45 -6.18 5.09 -11.68
C PHE A 45 -7.26 4.04 -11.35
N PRO A 46 -7.42 2.98 -12.18
CA PRO A 46 -8.50 2.00 -12.02
C PRO A 46 -8.25 1.02 -10.87
N SER A 47 -7.05 1.00 -10.30
CA SER A 47 -6.69 0.10 -9.20
C SER A 47 -5.47 0.61 -8.44
N LEU A 48 -5.26 0.07 -7.24
CA LEU A 48 -4.05 0.33 -6.47
C LEU A 48 -2.77 -0.16 -7.19
N ALA A 49 -2.85 -1.29 -7.89
CA ALA A 49 -1.73 -1.80 -8.68
C ALA A 49 -1.32 -0.79 -9.77
N ALA A 50 -2.30 -0.15 -10.41
CA ALA A 50 -2.04 0.92 -11.37
C ALA A 50 -1.40 2.16 -10.71
N ILE A 51 -1.80 2.52 -9.49
CA ILE A 51 -1.15 3.59 -8.72
C ILE A 51 0.31 3.22 -8.41
N TYR A 52 0.56 2.00 -7.95
CA TYR A 52 1.90 1.57 -7.52
C TYR A 52 2.88 1.37 -8.68
N GLY A 53 2.35 1.00 -9.86
CA GLY A 53 3.12 0.86 -11.09
C GLY A 53 3.30 2.15 -11.88
N ALA A 54 2.59 3.22 -11.54
CA ALA A 54 2.70 4.51 -12.22
C ALA A 54 4.08 5.15 -11.97
N THR A 55 4.60 5.78 -13.02
CA THR A 55 5.79 6.64 -12.94
C THR A 55 5.51 7.88 -12.08
N GLU A 56 6.57 8.51 -11.56
CA GLU A 56 6.43 9.74 -10.79
C GLU A 56 5.72 10.85 -11.59
N SER A 57 5.98 10.96 -12.89
CA SER A 57 5.30 11.94 -13.76
C SER A 57 3.82 11.67 -13.93
N GLU A 58 3.40 10.41 -14.03
CA GLU A 58 1.98 10.05 -14.11
C GLU A 58 1.25 10.33 -12.79
N LEU A 59 1.92 10.09 -11.66
CA LEU A 59 1.40 10.46 -10.35
C LEU A 59 1.31 11.98 -10.19
N ALA A 60 2.33 12.72 -10.62
CA ALA A 60 2.38 14.18 -10.54
C ALA A 60 1.24 14.84 -11.31
N ALA A 61 0.88 14.30 -12.49
CA ALA A 61 -0.27 14.77 -13.25
C ALA A 61 -1.61 14.63 -12.49
N ALA A 62 -1.73 13.67 -11.57
CA ALA A 62 -2.94 13.45 -10.77
C ALA A 62 -2.95 14.22 -9.44
N VAL A 63 -1.80 14.32 -8.75
CA VAL A 63 -1.74 14.80 -7.35
C VAL A 63 -0.72 15.89 -7.07
N GLY A 64 0.02 16.33 -8.08
CA GLY A 64 1.11 17.30 -7.97
C GLY A 64 2.43 16.68 -7.54
N ASP A 65 3.53 17.37 -7.86
CA ASP A 65 4.91 16.86 -7.73
C ASP A 65 5.26 16.39 -6.31
N VAL A 66 4.90 17.19 -5.29
CA VAL A 66 5.23 16.87 -3.89
C VAL A 66 4.55 15.58 -3.43
N SER A 67 3.28 15.39 -3.79
CA SER A 67 2.53 14.18 -3.44
C SER A 67 3.07 12.96 -4.21
N ALA A 68 3.41 13.15 -5.48
CA ALA A 68 3.98 12.10 -6.32
C ALA A 68 5.32 11.61 -5.78
N ALA A 69 6.25 12.53 -5.48
CA ALA A 69 7.55 12.19 -4.90
C ALA A 69 7.41 11.45 -3.56
N ARG A 70 6.43 11.82 -2.72
CA ARG A 70 6.15 11.14 -1.44
C ARG A 70 5.62 9.72 -1.61
N ILE A 71 4.67 9.51 -2.54
CA ILE A 71 4.20 8.17 -2.89
C ILE A 71 5.37 7.35 -3.40
N ARG A 72 6.23 7.95 -4.22
CA ARG A 72 7.32 7.24 -4.86
C ARG A 72 8.38 6.81 -3.85
N TRP A 73 8.80 7.75 -3.01
CA TRP A 73 9.65 7.50 -1.86
C TRP A 73 9.06 6.42 -0.93
N PHE A 74 7.76 6.47 -0.65
CA PHE A 74 7.11 5.48 0.22
C PHE A 74 7.18 4.05 -0.33
N LEU A 75 6.88 3.81 -1.62
CA LEU A 75 6.90 2.43 -2.15
C LEU A 75 8.31 1.96 -2.54
N ASP A 76 9.30 2.86 -2.66
CA ASP A 76 10.70 2.52 -2.93
C ASP A 76 11.54 2.44 -1.66
N ALA A 77 11.04 2.94 -0.52
CA ALA A 77 11.76 2.93 0.74
C ALA A 77 12.03 1.47 1.17
N PRO A 78 13.27 1.15 1.57
CA PRO A 78 13.60 -0.18 2.06
C PRO A 78 12.81 -0.48 3.34
N LEU A 79 12.25 -1.68 3.42
CA LEU A 79 11.64 -2.17 4.66
C LEU A 79 12.73 -2.42 5.71
N ASP A 80 12.68 -1.68 6.82
CA ASP A 80 13.53 -1.98 7.97
C ASP A 80 12.99 -3.21 8.71
N THR A 81 13.49 -4.38 8.33
CA THR A 81 13.07 -5.67 8.89
C THR A 81 13.40 -5.83 10.37
N ARG A 82 14.26 -4.97 10.94
CA ARG A 82 14.52 -4.98 12.39
C ARG A 82 13.30 -4.51 13.18
N LEU A 83 12.52 -3.58 12.63
CA LEU A 83 11.26 -3.13 13.22
C LEU A 83 10.22 -4.27 13.27
N LEU A 84 10.24 -5.19 12.29
CA LEU A 84 9.37 -6.37 12.29
C LEU A 84 9.72 -7.34 13.42
N ALA A 85 11.02 -7.56 13.68
CA ALA A 85 11.47 -8.40 14.78
C ALA A 85 11.10 -7.81 16.16
N ALA A 86 11.13 -6.49 16.30
CA ALA A 86 10.69 -5.80 17.50
C ALA A 86 9.17 -5.93 17.71
N ALA A 87 8.37 -5.78 16.65
CA ALA A 87 6.91 -5.87 16.71
C ALA A 87 6.39 -7.29 17.01
N THR A 88 7.18 -8.33 16.68
CA THR A 88 6.84 -9.74 16.93
C THR A 88 7.40 -10.29 18.25
N SER A 89 8.14 -9.48 19.00
CA SER A 89 8.62 -9.86 20.33
C SER A 89 7.46 -9.81 21.34
N PRO A 90 7.25 -10.86 22.17
CA PRO A 90 6.11 -10.94 23.09
C PRO A 90 5.99 -9.79 24.10
N ALA A 91 7.09 -9.07 24.36
CA ALA A 91 7.09 -7.87 25.20
C ALA A 91 6.30 -6.68 24.60
N ALA A 92 6.10 -6.62 23.28
CA ALA A 92 5.37 -5.54 22.62
C ALA A 92 3.83 -5.74 22.60
N GLN A 93 3.34 -6.96 22.85
CA GLN A 93 1.90 -7.28 22.82
C GLN A 93 1.17 -7.02 24.16
N ALA A 94 1.90 -6.60 25.20
CA ALA A 94 1.37 -6.37 26.55
C ALA A 94 1.22 -4.88 26.92
N ALA A 95 1.37 -3.97 25.97
CA ALA A 95 1.27 -2.52 26.17
C ALA A 95 0.02 -1.92 25.50
#